data_AF-A0A7V9VGD4-F1
#
_entry.id   AF-A0A7V9VGD4-F1
#
_cell.length_a   1.000
_cell.length_b   1.000
_cell.length_c   1.000
_cell.angle_alpha   90.00
_cell.angle_beta   90.00
_cell.angle_gamma   90.00
#
_symmetry.space_group_name_H-M   'P 1'
#
loop_
_entity.id
_entity.type
_entity.pdbx_description
1 polymer ?
#
loop_
_entity_poly.entity_id
_entity_poly.type
_entity_poly.pdbx_seq_one_letter_code
_entity_poly.pdbx_strand_id
1 'polypeptide(L)' 'GNVEMPMADQFWGDYFGSLVDRFGVNWMVNYSSES' A
#
# COMPACT_ATOMS: atom_id res chain seq x y z
N GLY A 1 -9.21 -11.14 -1.89
CA GLY A 1 -7.90 -10.60 -1.54
C GLY A 1 -7.91 -10.24 -0.08
N ASN A 2 -6.74 -10.24 0.55
CA ASN A 2 -6.53 -9.87 1.94
C ASN A 2 -5.82 -8.51 2.00
N VAL A 3 -6.39 -7.53 2.70
CA VAL A 3 -5.70 -6.26 2.94
C VAL A 3 -4.75 -6.49 4.10
N GLU A 4 -3.45 -6.32 3.85
CA GLU A 4 -2.41 -6.45 4.88
C GLU A 4 -2.19 -5.11 5.58
N MET A 5 -2.10 -4.04 4.80
CA MET A 5 -2.06 -2.67 5.29
C MET A 5 -3.05 -1.81 4.48
N PRO A 6 -4.11 -1.29 5.11
CA PRO A 6 -4.99 -0.31 4.47
C PRO A 6 -4.20 0.90 3.98
N MET A 7 -4.65 1.49 2.87
CA MET A 7 -4.08 2.73 2.38
C MET A 7 -4.23 3.84 3.43
N ALA A 8 -3.12 4.44 3.85
CA ALA A 8 -3.10 5.50 4.84
C ALA A 8 -1.82 6.34 4.71
N ASP A 9 -1.85 7.55 5.27
CA ASP A 9 -0.65 8.35 5.50
C ASP A 9 0.26 7.65 6.49
N GLN A 10 1.53 7.54 6.14
CA GLN A 10 2.53 6.90 6.96
C GLN A 10 3.39 7.92 7.69
N PHE A 11 3.99 7.50 8.81
CA PHE A 11 4.80 8.40 9.64
C PHE A 11 6.03 8.95 8.91
N TRP A 12 6.47 8.33 7.81
CA TRP A 12 7.58 8.77 6.98
C TRP A 12 7.16 9.70 5.83
N GLY A 13 5.87 10.05 5.73
CA GLY A 13 5.38 11.09 4.82
C GLY A 13 4.76 10.60 3.51
N ASP A 14 4.81 9.30 3.20
CA ASP A 14 4.15 8.74 2.02
C ASP A 14 2.72 8.27 2.32
N TYR A 15 1.89 8.25 1.28
CA TYR A 15 0.62 7.51 1.29
C TYR A 15 0.86 6.09 0.76
N PHE A 16 0.65 5.09 1.60
CA PHE A 16 1.04 3.71 1.31
C PHE A 16 0.00 2.69 1.77
N GLY A 17 -0.02 1.53 1.11
CA GLY A 17 -0.74 0.34 1.56
C GLY A 17 -0.33 -0.92 0.80
N SER A 18 -0.79 -2.08 1.30
CA SER A 18 -0.52 -3.38 0.69
C SER A 18 -1.68 -4.36 0.82
N LEU A 19 -1.81 -5.24 -0.18
CA LEU A 19 -2.82 -6.29 -0.20
C LEU A 19 -2.33 -7.49 -1.01
N VAL A 20 -2.85 -8.67 -0.67
CA VAL A 20 -2.72 -9.88 -1.49
C VAL A 20 -4.01 -10.09 -2.25
N ASP A 21 -3.94 -10.21 -3.58
CA ASP A 21 -5.13 -10.44 -4.37
C ASP A 21 -5.65 -11.90 -4.25
N ARG A 22 -6.67 -12.26 -5.03
CA ARG A 22 -7.25 -13.62 -4.96
C ARG A 22 -6.38 -14.71 -5.61
N PHE A 23 -5.37 -14.32 -6.37
CA PHE A 23 -4.45 -15.21 -7.09
C PHE A 23 -3.10 -15.36 -6.35
N GLY A 24 -2.97 -14.71 -5.19
CA GLY A 24 -1.76 -14.76 -4.37
C GLY A 24 -0.70 -13.72 -4.77
N VAL A 25 -1.02 -12.78 -5.66
CA VAL A 25 -0.08 -11.70 -6.00
C VAL A 25 -0.10 -10.67 -4.87
N ASN A 26 1.09 -10.36 -4.34
CA ASN A 26 1.27 -9.29 -3.35
C ASN A 26 1.47 -7.96 -4.07
N TRP A 27 0.62 -7.00 -3.76
CA TRP A 27 0.65 -5.64 -4.30
C TRP A 27 1.03 -4.66 -3.20
N MET A 28 1.98 -3.78 -3.52
CA MET A 28 2.39 -2.66 -2.68
C MET A 28 2.20 -1.38 -3.47
N VAL A 29 1.48 -0.42 -2.90
CA VAL A 29 1.23 0.87 -3.53
C VAL A 29 1.91 1.94 -2.68
N ASN A 30 2.86 2.65 -3.28
CA ASN A 30 3.51 3.81 -2.68
C ASN A 30 3.20 5.04 -3.52
N TYR A 31 2.68 6.08 -2.87
CA TYR A 31 2.50 7.40 -3.43
C TYR A 31 3.27 8.40 -2.58
N SER A 32 4.36 8.90 -3.16
CA SER A 32 5.13 10.00 -2.59
C SER A 32 4.79 11.28 -3.34
N SER A 33 4.59 12.38 -2.61
CA SER A 33 4.26 13.69 -3.19
C SER A 33 5.47 14.45 -3.75
N GLU A 34 6.65 13.83 -3.80
CA GLU A 34 7.86 14.47 -4.32
C GLU A 34 7.69 14.88 -5.79
N SER A 35 7.99 16.14 -6.08
CA SER A 35 7.97 16.79 -7.40
C SER A 35 9.37 16.98 -7.95
#